data_AF-A0A8H3PHF8-F1
#
_entry.id   AF-A0A8H3PHF8-F1
#
_cell.length_a   1.000
_cell.length_b   1.000
_cell.length_c   1.000
_cell.angle_alpha   90.00
_cell.angle_beta   90.00
_cell.angle_gamma   90.00
#
_symmetry.space_group_name_H-M   'P 1'
#
loop_
_entity.id
_entity.type
_entity.pdbx_description
1 polymer ?
#
loop_
_entity_poly.entity_id
_entity_poly.type
_entity_poly.pdbx_seq_one_letter_code
_entity_poly.pdbx_strand_id
1 'polypeptide(L)'
;MLFAPVLLLLCLQNLLVASSPVRLLLAEVLGRHFETLPTTLETRIETIDNTDLAERDLSKRQCVAGTNAKGNPIFVCDGLVVSIQDILDKFNEKGYAAGRITMFYTALSGKTGITLSKCWANNHPALIPSKSTTGNAAARAGYVMFDQVCDNPWSAAVVQDYNKNQKTLGFDGDQFLKCKSQALAEQASGDVYFFAPKGVTPASGSAWVGWEFPALKLNTNVNKVYRVDPTDPNNSDIETIWTKGDTVTGDPPQCKPDGTPV
;
A
#
# COMPACT_ATOMS: atom_id res chain seq x y z
N MET A 1 0.24 35.35 -7.88
CA MET A 1 0.08 34.01 -7.29
C MET A 1 -1.32 33.48 -7.63
N LEU A 2 -1.48 32.75 -8.75
CA LEU A 2 -2.77 32.18 -9.21
C LEU A 2 -2.53 31.20 -10.38
N PHE A 3 -1.73 30.13 -10.20
CA PHE A 3 -1.47 29.16 -11.30
C PHE A 3 -1.46 27.67 -10.89
N ALA A 4 -1.53 27.35 -9.59
CA ALA A 4 -1.74 25.98 -9.12
C ALA A 4 -3.05 25.29 -9.57
N PRO A 5 -4.20 25.98 -9.86
CA PRO A 5 -5.43 25.26 -10.20
C PRO A 5 -5.46 24.68 -11.62
N VAL A 6 -4.61 25.14 -12.55
CA VAL A 6 -4.63 24.70 -13.96
C VAL A 6 -4.02 23.30 -14.13
N LEU A 7 -2.91 23.02 -13.42
CA LEU A 7 -2.26 21.70 -13.46
C LEU A 7 -3.15 20.62 -12.82
N LEU A 8 -3.86 20.98 -11.74
CA LEU A 8 -4.84 20.09 -11.10
C LEU A 8 -6.05 19.82 -12.00
N LEU A 9 -6.52 20.83 -12.75
CA LEU A 9 -7.61 20.67 -13.72
C LEU A 9 -7.25 19.73 -14.87
N LEU A 10 -6.03 19.82 -15.39
CA LEU A 10 -5.52 18.93 -16.45
C LEU A 10 -5.38 17.47 -15.96
N CYS A 11 -4.97 17.26 -14.69
CA CYS A 11 -4.97 15.91 -14.10
C CYS A 11 -6.40 15.34 -13.94
N LEU A 12 -7.38 16.16 -13.52
CA LEU A 12 -8.78 15.73 -13.39
C LEU A 12 -9.43 15.37 -14.74
N GLN A 13 -9.10 16.11 -15.81
CA GLN A 13 -9.64 15.85 -17.14
C GLN A 13 -9.16 14.50 -17.71
N ASN A 14 -7.90 14.12 -17.49
CA ASN A 14 -7.40 12.80 -17.94
C ASN A 14 -7.94 11.61 -17.14
N LEU A 15 -8.45 11.83 -15.93
CA LEU A 15 -9.14 10.80 -15.13
C LEU A 15 -10.61 10.61 -15.51
N LEU A 16 -11.27 11.64 -16.05
CA LEU A 16 -12.70 11.62 -16.41
C LEU A 16 -12.99 11.06 -17.81
N VAL A 17 -11.99 10.94 -18.70
CA VAL A 17 -12.18 10.41 -20.06
C VAL A 17 -12.26 8.87 -20.10
N ALA A 18 -12.18 8.20 -18.94
CA ALA A 18 -12.24 6.73 -18.84
C ALA A 18 -13.64 6.14 -18.55
N SER A 19 -14.73 6.93 -18.61
CA SER A 19 -16.08 6.40 -18.40
C SER A 19 -16.94 6.41 -19.66
N SER A 20 -17.26 5.20 -20.12
CA SER A 20 -18.27 4.79 -21.13
C SER A 20 -17.77 4.70 -22.58
N PRO A 21 -18.03 3.58 -23.29
CA PRO A 21 -19.40 3.18 -23.64
C PRO A 21 -19.77 1.68 -23.50
N VAL A 22 -21.06 1.39 -23.23
CA VAL A 22 -21.86 0.25 -23.78
C VAL A 22 -21.59 -1.15 -23.16
N ARG A 23 -22.54 -1.85 -22.49
CA ARG A 23 -23.77 -2.48 -23.03
C ARG A 23 -24.86 -2.78 -21.98
N LEU A 24 -26.09 -2.47 -22.40
CA LEU A 24 -27.33 -3.17 -22.10
C LEU A 24 -27.27 -4.63 -22.59
N LEU A 25 -27.78 -5.58 -21.79
CA LEU A 25 -28.44 -6.85 -22.17
C LEU A 25 -28.87 -7.50 -20.83
N LEU A 26 -30.04 -7.15 -20.29
CA LEU A 26 -31.34 -7.76 -20.53
C LEU A 26 -31.45 -9.18 -19.96
N ALA A 27 -32.39 -9.30 -19.03
CA ALA A 27 -32.78 -10.49 -18.31
C ALA A 27 -33.28 -11.61 -19.21
N GLU A 28 -32.88 -12.85 -18.91
CA GLU A 28 -33.66 -14.07 -19.11
C GLU A 28 -32.94 -15.22 -18.40
N VAL A 29 -33.60 -15.78 -17.37
CA VAL A 29 -33.64 -17.18 -16.91
C VAL A 29 -34.11 -17.15 -15.45
N LEU A 30 -35.40 -16.86 -15.29
CA LEU A 30 -36.21 -17.44 -14.22
C LEU A 30 -36.88 -18.67 -14.83
N GLY A 31 -36.68 -19.85 -14.24
CA GLY A 31 -37.50 -21.01 -14.58
C GLY A 31 -36.97 -22.35 -14.11
N ARG A 32 -37.58 -22.85 -13.02
CA ARG A 32 -37.70 -24.27 -12.61
C ARG A 32 -36.41 -24.86 -12.01
N HIS A 33 -36.37 -25.44 -10.82
CA HIS A 33 -37.31 -26.40 -10.23
C HIS A 33 -37.50 -26.18 -8.72
N PHE A 34 -38.75 -26.20 -8.29
CA PHE A 34 -39.16 -26.76 -7.00
C PHE A 34 -39.07 -28.27 -7.12
N GLU A 35 -38.36 -28.96 -6.21
CA GLU A 35 -38.67 -30.34 -5.84
C GLU A 35 -37.99 -30.72 -4.52
N THR A 36 -38.86 -30.93 -3.52
CA THR A 36 -38.75 -31.85 -2.36
C THR A 36 -37.57 -31.73 -1.39
N LEU A 37 -37.91 -31.22 -0.20
CA LEU A 37 -37.21 -31.41 1.07
C LEU A 37 -37.21 -32.89 1.50
N PRO A 38 -36.08 -33.46 1.95
CA PRO A 38 -36.10 -34.60 2.86
C PRO A 38 -36.12 -34.10 4.31
N THR A 39 -37.21 -34.42 5.00
CA THR A 39 -37.36 -34.46 6.45
C THR A 39 -36.48 -35.56 7.03
N THR A 40 -35.36 -35.20 7.68
CA THR A 40 -34.79 -35.85 8.88
C THR A 40 -33.50 -35.14 9.23
N LEU A 41 -33.58 -34.11 10.08
CA LEU A 41 -32.42 -33.61 10.81
C LEU A 41 -32.34 -34.40 12.11
N GLU A 42 -31.80 -35.62 12.04
CA GLU A 42 -31.32 -36.29 13.25
C GLU A 42 -30.09 -35.55 13.74
N THR A 43 -30.19 -35.04 14.96
CA THR A 43 -29.18 -34.30 15.68
C THR A 43 -27.96 -35.20 15.92
N ARG A 44 -27.01 -35.25 14.98
CA ARG A 44 -25.63 -35.61 15.31
C ARG A 44 -24.97 -34.42 15.99
N ILE A 45 -25.10 -34.37 17.32
CA ILE A 45 -24.13 -33.68 18.16
C ILE A 45 -22.86 -34.54 18.07
N GLU A 46 -22.06 -34.33 17.03
CA GLU A 46 -20.66 -34.72 17.09
C GLU A 46 -20.05 -33.86 18.20
N THR A 47 -19.69 -34.53 19.29
CA THR A 47 -18.83 -33.96 20.32
C THR A 47 -17.57 -33.53 19.59
N ILE A 48 -17.42 -32.22 19.35
CA ILE A 48 -16.19 -31.65 18.85
C ILE A 48 -15.15 -31.97 19.90
N ASP A 49 -14.30 -32.95 19.58
CA ASP A 49 -13.16 -33.30 20.40
C ASP A 49 -12.26 -32.06 20.46
N ASN A 50 -12.14 -31.46 21.65
CA ASN A 50 -11.37 -30.23 21.87
C ASN A 50 -9.88 -30.39 21.58
N THR A 51 -9.43 -31.59 21.22
CA THR A 51 -8.05 -31.85 20.75
C THR A 51 -7.79 -31.37 19.32
N ASP A 52 -8.82 -31.26 18.46
CA ASP A 52 -8.66 -30.80 17.06
C ASP A 52 -8.52 -29.27 16.93
N LEU A 53 -8.71 -28.54 18.04
CA LEU A 53 -8.45 -27.10 18.15
C LEU A 53 -7.00 -26.77 18.55
N ALA A 54 -6.26 -27.75 19.08
CA ALA A 54 -4.87 -27.56 19.49
C ALA A 54 -3.89 -27.69 18.31
N GLU A 55 -4.28 -28.38 17.22
CA GLU A 55 -3.44 -28.62 16.03
C GLU A 55 -3.96 -27.97 14.75
N ARG A 56 -5.07 -27.20 14.78
CA ARG A 56 -5.25 -26.13 13.81
C ARG A 56 -4.24 -25.05 14.13
N ASP A 57 -3.03 -25.28 13.63
CA ASP A 57 -1.97 -24.32 13.37
C ASP A 57 -2.47 -22.90 13.65
N LEU A 58 -2.15 -22.42 14.86
CA LEU A 58 -2.42 -21.07 15.33
C LEU A 58 -1.51 -20.13 14.52
N SER A 59 -1.68 -20.14 13.21
CA SER A 59 -1.02 -19.28 12.25
C SER A 59 -1.33 -17.84 12.67
N LYS A 60 -0.42 -17.20 13.40
CA LYS A 60 -0.33 -15.77 13.75
C LYS A 60 -1.43 -14.93 13.06
N ARG A 61 -2.53 -14.58 13.76
CA ARG A 61 -3.78 -14.06 13.13
C ARG A 61 -3.98 -12.56 13.34
N GLN A 62 -3.13 -11.75 12.72
CA GLN A 62 -2.98 -10.32 13.02
C GLN A 62 -4.23 -9.45 12.78
N CYS A 63 -4.80 -9.47 11.58
CA CYS A 63 -6.10 -8.89 11.25
C CYS A 63 -6.68 -9.65 10.06
N VAL A 64 -7.69 -10.48 10.28
CA VAL A 64 -8.32 -11.32 9.24
C VAL A 64 -9.69 -10.80 8.84
N ALA A 65 -10.06 -11.01 7.58
CA ALA A 65 -11.40 -10.70 7.12
C ALA A 65 -12.43 -11.56 7.86
N GLY A 66 -13.53 -10.96 8.27
CA GLY A 66 -14.65 -11.60 8.95
C GLY A 66 -15.95 -10.85 8.71
N THR A 67 -17.01 -11.23 9.42
CA THR A 67 -18.31 -10.58 9.37
C THR A 67 -18.81 -10.28 10.77
N ASN A 68 -19.38 -9.09 10.98
CA ASN A 68 -20.04 -8.78 12.26
C ASN A 68 -21.40 -9.48 12.38
N ALA A 69 -22.07 -9.34 13.53
CA ALA A 69 -23.38 -9.94 13.80
C ALA A 69 -24.49 -9.53 12.81
N LYS A 70 -24.28 -8.48 12.01
CA LYS A 70 -25.21 -8.01 10.98
C LYS A 70 -24.83 -8.50 9.57
N GLY A 71 -23.81 -9.36 9.45
CA GLY A 71 -23.30 -9.85 8.18
C GLY A 71 -22.41 -8.87 7.42
N ASN A 72 -22.08 -7.71 7.99
CA ASN A 72 -21.22 -6.73 7.32
C ASN A 72 -19.75 -7.17 7.40
N PRO A 73 -18.97 -7.02 6.32
CA PRO A 73 -17.53 -7.29 6.33
C PRO A 73 -16.81 -6.44 7.39
N ILE A 74 -15.94 -7.07 8.17
CA ILE A 74 -15.04 -6.44 9.14
C ILE A 74 -13.65 -7.08 9.06
N PHE A 75 -12.67 -6.44 9.68
CA PHE A 75 -11.42 -7.10 10.05
C PHE A 75 -11.43 -7.36 11.55
N VAL A 76 -11.06 -8.57 11.95
CA VAL A 76 -10.89 -8.97 13.35
C VAL A 76 -9.40 -9.12 13.60
N CYS A 77 -8.88 -8.31 14.52
CA CYS A 77 -7.47 -8.31 14.89
C CYS A 77 -7.26 -9.05 16.22
N ASP A 78 -6.16 -9.78 16.34
CA ASP A 78 -5.82 -10.55 17.54
C ASP A 78 -5.00 -9.75 18.57
N GLY A 79 -4.65 -8.50 18.24
CA GLY A 79 -3.88 -7.61 19.11
C GLY A 79 -2.37 -7.88 19.09
N LEU A 80 -1.87 -8.74 18.19
CA LEU A 80 -0.44 -8.99 18.02
C LEU A 80 0.20 -7.97 17.07
N VAL A 81 1.52 -7.81 17.23
CA VAL A 81 2.32 -6.99 16.32
C VAL A 81 2.43 -7.67 14.95
N VAL A 82 2.02 -6.95 13.91
CA VAL A 82 2.27 -7.24 12.50
C VAL A 82 3.76 -7.18 12.22
N SER A 83 4.36 -8.31 11.86
CA SER A 83 5.78 -8.36 11.49
C SER A 83 6.02 -7.75 10.10
N ILE A 84 7.29 -7.46 9.79
CA ILE A 84 7.64 -7.01 8.43
C ILE A 84 7.25 -8.08 7.40
N GLN A 85 7.43 -9.37 7.71
CA GLN A 85 7.07 -10.44 6.77
C GLN A 85 5.57 -10.43 6.44
N ASP A 86 4.70 -10.20 7.42
CA ASP A 86 3.25 -10.18 7.16
C ASP A 86 2.84 -8.96 6.31
N ILE A 87 3.53 -7.83 6.49
CA ILE A 87 3.37 -6.67 5.60
C ILE A 87 3.74 -7.06 4.16
N LEU A 88 4.86 -7.76 3.98
CA LEU A 88 5.32 -8.24 2.67
C LEU A 88 4.34 -9.24 2.05
N ASP A 89 3.75 -10.12 2.85
CA ASP A 89 2.73 -11.05 2.39
C ASP A 89 1.49 -10.29 1.89
N LYS A 90 1.08 -9.22 2.59
CA LYS A 90 0.02 -8.32 2.10
C LYS A 90 0.40 -7.55 0.85
N PHE A 91 1.69 -7.24 0.65
CA PHE A 91 2.16 -6.68 -0.61
C PHE A 91 1.97 -7.67 -1.75
N ASN A 92 2.40 -8.91 -1.55
CA ASN A 92 2.28 -9.97 -2.54
C ASN A 92 0.81 -10.31 -2.85
N GLU A 93 -0.07 -10.40 -1.84
CA GLU A 93 -1.50 -10.63 -2.02
C GLU A 93 -2.18 -9.56 -2.90
N LYS A 94 -1.75 -8.28 -2.76
CA LYS A 94 -2.31 -7.19 -3.57
C LYS A 94 -1.77 -7.17 -5.00
N GLY A 95 -0.82 -8.05 -5.31
CA GLY A 95 -0.11 -8.05 -6.58
C GLY A 95 0.90 -6.91 -6.66
N TYR A 96 1.64 -6.65 -5.58
CA TYR A 96 2.90 -5.92 -5.65
C TYR A 96 3.78 -6.60 -6.69
N ALA A 97 3.74 -6.10 -7.92
CA ALA A 97 4.45 -6.72 -9.01
C ALA A 97 5.92 -6.34 -8.90
N ALA A 98 6.75 -7.33 -8.58
CA ALA A 98 8.19 -7.24 -8.69
C ALA A 98 8.58 -6.53 -10.00
N GLY A 99 9.49 -5.57 -9.90
CA GLY A 99 9.98 -4.78 -11.01
C GLY A 99 9.15 -3.56 -11.40
N ARG A 100 8.11 -3.17 -10.64
CA ARG A 100 7.54 -1.81 -10.73
C ARG A 100 8.50 -0.81 -10.06
N ILE A 101 8.52 0.42 -10.58
CA ILE A 101 9.30 1.51 -9.99
C ILE A 101 8.66 1.93 -8.67
N THR A 102 9.41 1.83 -7.58
CA THR A 102 8.92 2.27 -6.27
C THR A 102 8.99 3.79 -6.17
N MET A 103 7.91 4.40 -5.69
CA MET A 103 7.83 5.85 -5.53
C MET A 103 7.35 6.26 -4.14
N PHE A 104 8.01 7.27 -3.57
CA PHE A 104 7.75 7.86 -2.26
C PHE A 104 7.42 9.34 -2.40
N TYR A 105 6.83 9.95 -1.36
CA TYR A 105 6.57 11.38 -1.36
C TYR A 105 6.59 11.96 0.04
N THR A 106 6.94 13.23 0.17
CA THR A 106 6.79 13.99 1.42
C THR A 106 6.57 15.46 1.13
N ALA A 107 6.12 16.22 2.13
CA ALA A 107 5.93 17.68 2.05
C ALA A 107 5.02 18.16 0.88
N LEU A 108 4.13 17.30 0.36
CA LEU A 108 3.21 17.60 -0.74
C LEU A 108 1.72 17.61 -0.31
N SER A 109 1.43 18.03 0.92
CA SER A 109 0.05 18.16 1.45
C SER A 109 -0.78 16.86 1.39
N GLY A 110 -0.22 15.73 1.86
CA GLY A 110 -0.98 14.50 2.12
C GLY A 110 -1.54 13.82 0.86
N LYS A 111 -2.87 13.59 0.80
CA LYS A 111 -3.55 12.92 -0.35
C LYS A 111 -3.32 13.64 -1.68
N THR A 112 -3.14 14.96 -1.63
CA THR A 112 -2.76 15.75 -2.80
C THR A 112 -1.38 15.35 -3.30
N GLY A 113 -0.46 14.98 -2.40
CA GLY A 113 0.88 14.53 -2.74
C GLY A 113 0.89 13.25 -3.57
N ILE A 114 0.18 12.20 -3.12
CA ILE A 114 0.01 10.97 -3.92
C ILE A 114 -0.56 11.30 -5.30
N THR A 115 -1.61 12.14 -5.34
CA THR A 115 -2.27 12.50 -6.60
C THR A 115 -1.32 13.23 -7.56
N LEU A 116 -0.55 14.19 -7.04
CA LEU A 116 0.45 14.94 -7.80
C LEU A 116 1.59 14.04 -8.30
N SER A 117 2.15 13.19 -7.43
CA SER A 117 3.19 12.23 -7.80
C SER A 117 2.73 11.27 -8.89
N LYS A 118 1.51 10.74 -8.78
CA LYS A 118 0.91 9.88 -9.82
C LYS A 118 0.67 10.63 -11.12
N CYS A 119 0.20 11.87 -11.05
CA CYS A 119 -0.01 12.68 -12.25
C CYS A 119 1.32 12.96 -12.96
N TRP A 120 2.37 13.32 -12.21
CA TRP A 120 3.71 13.47 -12.75
C TRP A 120 4.18 12.17 -13.42
N ALA A 121 4.12 11.03 -12.72
CA ALA A 121 4.59 9.75 -13.25
C ALA A 121 3.89 9.36 -14.55
N ASN A 122 2.57 9.56 -14.64
CA ASN A 122 1.79 9.26 -15.84
C ASN A 122 2.13 10.17 -17.03
N ASN A 123 2.63 11.39 -16.78
CA ASN A 123 3.07 12.31 -17.82
C ASN A 123 4.55 12.12 -18.22
N HIS A 124 5.27 11.17 -17.59
CA HIS A 124 6.69 10.88 -17.88
C HIS A 124 6.91 9.40 -18.25
N PRO A 125 6.23 8.87 -19.29
CA PRO A 125 6.30 7.44 -19.64
C PRO A 125 7.69 6.98 -20.10
N ALA A 126 8.56 7.89 -20.54
CA ALA A 126 9.95 7.57 -20.87
C ALA A 126 10.79 7.24 -19.63
N LEU A 127 10.44 7.80 -18.47
CA LEU A 127 11.09 7.56 -17.19
C LEU A 127 10.37 6.47 -16.39
N ILE A 128 9.03 6.49 -16.45
CA ILE A 128 8.16 5.58 -15.73
C ILE A 128 7.33 4.76 -16.74
N PRO A 129 7.94 3.79 -17.44
CA PRO A 129 7.26 3.04 -18.48
C PRO A 129 6.13 2.18 -17.91
N SER A 130 4.97 2.22 -18.56
CA SER A 130 3.83 1.34 -18.21
C SER A 130 4.24 -0.13 -18.24
N LYS A 131 3.76 -0.90 -17.27
CA LYS A 131 4.05 -2.35 -17.16
C LYS A 131 3.08 -3.23 -17.94
N SER A 132 1.92 -2.69 -18.31
CA SER A 132 0.92 -3.43 -19.08
C SER A 132 0.19 -2.53 -20.08
N THR A 133 -0.17 -3.10 -21.22
CA THR A 133 -1.09 -2.52 -22.21
C THR A 133 -2.54 -2.95 -21.98
N THR A 134 -2.79 -3.92 -21.09
CA THR A 134 -4.11 -4.48 -20.76
C THR A 134 -4.40 -4.39 -19.25
N GLY A 135 -5.68 -4.34 -18.86
CA GLY A 135 -6.11 -4.23 -17.46
C GLY A 135 -6.43 -2.79 -17.00
N ASN A 136 -6.85 -2.66 -15.73
CA ASN A 136 -7.25 -1.36 -15.17
C ASN A 136 -6.03 -0.44 -14.96
N ALA A 137 -6.28 0.88 -14.79
CA ALA A 137 -5.21 1.88 -14.72
C ALA A 137 -4.15 1.60 -13.63
N ALA A 138 -4.55 1.03 -12.48
CA ALA A 138 -3.64 0.68 -11.40
C ALA A 138 -2.73 -0.53 -11.73
N ALA A 139 -3.24 -1.49 -12.51
CA ALA A 139 -2.50 -2.64 -13.01
C ALA A 139 -1.53 -2.29 -14.15
N ARG A 140 -1.81 -1.22 -14.90
CA ARG A 140 -0.93 -0.72 -15.97
C ARG A 140 0.24 0.09 -15.44
N ALA A 141 0.06 0.82 -14.34
CA ALA A 141 1.06 1.75 -13.83
C ALA A 141 2.43 1.09 -13.66
N GLY A 142 3.45 1.66 -14.34
CA GLY A 142 4.85 1.24 -14.25
C GLY A 142 5.48 1.40 -12.86
N TYR A 143 4.76 2.06 -11.96
CA TYR A 143 5.19 2.42 -10.62
C TYR A 143 4.27 1.85 -9.55
N VAL A 144 4.74 1.86 -8.30
CA VAL A 144 3.97 1.51 -7.11
C VAL A 144 4.24 2.51 -5.99
N MET A 145 3.18 2.91 -5.26
CA MET A 145 3.22 3.82 -4.12
C MET A 145 2.54 3.21 -2.90
N PHE A 146 2.73 3.83 -1.73
CA PHE A 146 2.19 3.40 -0.44
C PHE A 146 0.69 3.06 -0.40
N ASP A 147 -0.15 3.71 -1.21
CA ASP A 147 -1.60 3.46 -1.26
C ASP A 147 -2.00 2.31 -2.22
N GLN A 148 -1.03 1.70 -2.90
CA GLN A 148 -1.22 0.62 -3.87
C GLN A 148 -0.65 -0.71 -3.40
N VAL A 149 0.21 -0.70 -2.38
CA VAL A 149 0.97 -1.90 -1.95
C VAL A 149 0.12 -2.86 -1.13
N CYS A 150 -0.90 -2.41 -0.41
CA CYS A 150 -1.72 -3.28 0.42
C CYS A 150 -3.20 -2.87 0.36
N ASP A 151 -4.07 -3.71 0.91
CA ASP A 151 -5.49 -3.37 1.02
C ASP A 151 -5.71 -2.25 2.06
N ASN A 152 -6.31 -1.13 1.62
CA ASN A 152 -6.54 0.05 2.47
C ASN A 152 -7.40 -0.29 3.70
N PRO A 153 -8.53 -1.01 3.56
CA PRO A 153 -9.29 -1.57 4.69
C PRO A 153 -8.46 -2.38 5.69
N TRP A 154 -7.58 -3.28 5.23
CA TRP A 154 -6.73 -4.06 6.14
C TRP A 154 -5.77 -3.16 6.93
N SER A 155 -5.04 -2.27 6.25
CA SER A 155 -4.15 -1.32 6.92
C SER A 155 -4.90 -0.43 7.91
N ALA A 156 -6.12 0.00 7.56
CA ALA A 156 -6.94 0.81 8.46
C ALA A 156 -7.35 0.05 9.71
N ALA A 157 -7.65 -1.25 9.59
CA ALA A 157 -7.97 -2.10 10.73
C ALA A 157 -6.78 -2.27 11.68
N VAL A 158 -5.59 -2.54 11.15
CA VAL A 158 -4.34 -2.62 11.95
C VAL A 158 -4.08 -1.32 12.69
N VAL A 159 -4.17 -0.17 12.00
CA VAL A 159 -4.00 1.16 12.61
C VAL A 159 -5.00 1.39 13.74
N GLN A 160 -6.27 1.02 13.54
CA GLN A 160 -7.30 1.15 14.57
C GLN A 160 -7.00 0.27 15.80
N ASP A 161 -6.57 -0.97 15.57
CA ASP A 161 -6.22 -1.88 16.66
C ASP A 161 -5.02 -1.36 17.46
N TYR A 162 -3.96 -0.91 16.78
CA TYR A 162 -2.77 -0.38 17.46
C TYR A 162 -3.08 0.88 18.25
N ASN A 163 -3.86 1.80 17.69
CA ASN A 163 -4.26 3.00 18.42
C ASN A 163 -5.11 2.66 19.66
N LYS A 164 -5.92 1.60 19.60
CA LYS A 164 -6.70 1.11 20.75
C LYS A 164 -5.80 0.44 21.80
N ASN A 165 -4.77 -0.28 21.36
CA ASN A 165 -3.91 -1.10 22.21
C ASN A 165 -2.54 -0.44 22.51
N GLN A 166 -2.35 0.84 22.20
CA GLN A 166 -1.05 1.54 22.27
C GLN A 166 -0.35 1.39 23.63
N LYS A 167 -1.12 1.44 24.73
CA LYS A 167 -0.56 1.29 26.09
C LYS A 167 0.10 -0.07 26.30
N THR A 168 -0.42 -1.11 25.66
CA THR A 168 0.08 -2.48 25.77
C THR A 168 1.20 -2.74 24.77
N LEU A 169 1.08 -2.20 23.54
CA LEU A 169 2.04 -2.42 22.48
C LEU A 169 3.29 -1.53 22.60
N GLY A 170 3.18 -0.37 23.22
CA GLY A 170 4.26 0.61 23.34
C GLY A 170 4.41 1.53 22.12
N PHE A 171 3.53 1.39 21.12
CA PHE A 171 3.53 2.18 19.89
C PHE A 171 2.14 2.27 19.25
N ASP A 172 1.99 3.16 18.27
CA ASP A 172 0.71 3.49 17.64
C ASP A 172 0.64 3.11 16.15
N GLY A 173 -0.49 3.43 15.53
CA GLY A 173 -0.72 3.19 14.12
C GLY A 173 0.14 4.05 13.18
N ASP A 174 0.68 5.20 13.61
CA ASP A 174 1.62 5.98 12.78
C ASP A 174 2.93 5.22 12.61
N GLN A 175 3.42 4.61 13.69
CA GLN A 175 4.62 3.78 13.64
C GLN A 175 4.42 2.54 12.75
N PHE A 176 3.25 1.90 12.80
CA PHE A 176 2.91 0.85 11.82
C PHE A 176 3.00 1.33 10.37
N LEU A 177 2.42 2.48 10.06
CA LEU A 177 2.45 3.04 8.70
C LEU A 177 3.89 3.34 8.26
N LYS A 178 4.75 3.81 9.18
CA LYS A 178 6.17 4.00 8.93
C LYS A 178 6.91 2.68 8.67
N CYS A 179 6.64 1.63 9.46
CA CYS A 179 7.19 0.29 9.19
C CYS A 179 6.72 -0.30 7.87
N LYS A 180 5.45 -0.07 7.51
CA LYS A 180 4.94 -0.44 6.19
C LYS A 180 5.68 0.29 5.07
N SER A 181 6.01 1.56 5.27
CA SER A 181 6.77 2.32 4.27
C SER A 181 8.24 1.88 4.18
N GLN A 182 8.85 1.52 5.32
CA GLN A 182 10.17 0.90 5.34
C GLN A 182 10.19 -0.43 4.58
N ALA A 183 9.21 -1.31 4.81
CA ALA A 183 9.09 -2.57 4.09
C ALA A 183 8.99 -2.35 2.57
N LEU A 184 8.30 -1.30 2.13
CA LEU A 184 8.24 -0.91 0.72
C LEU A 184 9.62 -0.47 0.17
N ALA A 185 10.39 0.28 0.95
CA ALA A 185 11.75 0.66 0.60
C ALA A 185 12.71 -0.55 0.51
N GLU A 186 12.56 -1.52 1.40
CA GLU A 186 13.34 -2.77 1.39
C GLU A 186 13.00 -3.67 0.19
N GLN A 187 11.77 -3.60 -0.33
CA GLN A 187 11.35 -4.30 -1.56
C GLN A 187 11.58 -3.51 -2.85
N ALA A 188 12.11 -2.29 -2.75
CA ALA A 188 12.39 -1.49 -3.94
C ALA A 188 13.51 -2.13 -4.78
N SER A 189 13.50 -1.89 -6.09
CA SER A 189 14.53 -2.38 -7.00
C SER A 189 14.70 -1.41 -8.17
N GLY A 190 15.92 -1.34 -8.71
CA GLY A 190 16.26 -0.43 -9.79
C GLY A 190 16.31 1.03 -9.32
N ASP A 191 15.76 1.92 -10.12
CA ASP A 191 15.68 3.34 -9.81
C ASP A 191 14.42 3.67 -9.01
N VAL A 192 14.56 4.53 -8.00
CA VAL A 192 13.50 4.92 -7.09
C VAL A 192 13.25 6.42 -7.20
N TYR A 193 11.99 6.83 -7.13
CA TYR A 193 11.60 8.24 -7.23
C TYR A 193 10.97 8.73 -5.92
N PHE A 194 11.44 9.88 -5.46
CA PHE A 194 11.00 10.56 -4.26
C PHE A 194 10.47 11.94 -4.62
N PHE A 195 9.18 12.16 -4.37
CA PHE A 195 8.51 13.42 -4.71
C PHE A 195 8.50 14.39 -3.53
N ALA A 196 9.16 15.53 -3.69
CA ALA A 196 9.19 16.61 -2.71
C ALA A 196 9.54 17.95 -3.38
N PRO A 197 8.98 19.09 -2.92
CA PRO A 197 9.27 20.39 -3.51
C PRO A 197 10.77 20.71 -3.46
N LYS A 198 11.35 21.33 -4.49
CA LYS A 198 12.78 21.64 -4.56
C LYS A 198 13.22 22.55 -3.41
N GLY A 199 14.42 22.31 -2.89
CA GLY A 199 14.99 23.08 -1.78
C GLY A 199 14.33 22.87 -0.41
N VAL A 200 13.28 22.04 -0.31
CA VAL A 200 12.65 21.69 0.97
C VAL A 200 13.41 20.54 1.63
N THR A 201 13.95 20.76 2.82
CA THR A 201 14.51 19.66 3.61
C THR A 201 13.37 18.85 4.23
N PRO A 202 13.29 17.52 4.00
CA PRO A 202 12.30 16.68 4.67
C PRO A 202 12.42 16.79 6.20
N ALA A 203 11.29 16.82 6.90
CA ALA A 203 11.28 16.91 8.36
C ALA A 203 11.97 15.69 8.98
N SER A 204 12.75 15.90 10.05
CA SER A 204 13.51 14.84 10.72
C SER A 204 12.63 13.68 11.22
N GLY A 205 11.41 13.97 11.66
CA GLY A 205 10.44 12.95 12.10
C GLY A 205 9.58 12.32 10.99
N SER A 206 9.82 12.66 9.71
CA SER A 206 9.06 12.09 8.60
C SER A 206 9.44 10.64 8.32
N ALA A 207 8.50 9.87 7.76
CA ALA A 207 8.76 8.49 7.29
C ALA A 207 9.96 8.46 6.33
N TRP A 208 10.08 9.46 5.45
CA TRP A 208 11.21 9.59 4.53
C TRP A 208 12.57 9.56 5.22
N VAL A 209 12.76 10.42 6.23
CA VAL A 209 14.07 10.58 6.89
C VAL A 209 14.42 9.39 7.77
N GLY A 210 13.47 8.90 8.56
CA GLY A 210 13.75 7.85 9.54
C GLY A 210 13.60 6.42 9.02
N TRP A 211 12.74 6.17 8.03
CA TRP A 211 12.34 4.82 7.65
C TRP A 211 12.66 4.49 6.20
N GLU A 212 12.21 5.33 5.26
CA GLU A 212 12.27 5.01 3.83
C GLU A 212 13.68 5.20 3.27
N PHE A 213 14.28 6.38 3.42
CA PHE A 213 15.57 6.69 2.83
C PHE A 213 16.74 5.89 3.43
N PRO A 214 16.81 5.68 4.76
CA PRO A 214 17.79 4.74 5.34
C PRO A 214 17.69 3.33 4.75
N ALA A 215 16.47 2.79 4.63
CA ALA A 215 16.26 1.45 4.07
C ALA A 215 16.65 1.38 2.59
N LEU A 216 16.34 2.41 1.79
CA LEU A 216 16.76 2.50 0.39
C LEU A 216 18.28 2.48 0.23
N LYS A 217 19.02 3.20 1.07
CA LYS A 217 20.50 3.23 1.01
C LYS A 217 21.14 1.89 1.36
N LEU A 218 20.48 1.07 2.17
CA LEU A 218 20.94 -0.28 2.53
C LEU A 218 20.46 -1.35 1.54
N ASN A 219 19.46 -1.04 0.71
CA ASN A 219 18.89 -1.98 -0.23
C ASN A 219 19.81 -2.17 -1.45
N THR A 220 20.44 -3.34 -1.52
CA THR A 220 21.40 -3.67 -2.60
C THR A 220 20.78 -3.77 -4.00
N ASN A 221 19.45 -3.84 -4.11
CA ASN A 221 18.73 -3.86 -5.37
C ASN A 221 18.41 -2.47 -5.92
N VAL A 222 18.62 -1.40 -5.13
CA VAL A 222 18.41 -0.01 -5.57
C VAL A 222 19.68 0.52 -6.22
N ASN A 223 19.54 1.15 -7.38
CA ASN A 223 20.65 1.76 -8.12
C ASN A 223 20.78 3.25 -7.83
N LYS A 224 19.67 3.98 -7.90
CA LYS A 224 19.61 5.43 -7.70
C LYS A 224 18.31 5.84 -7.03
N VAL A 225 18.39 6.91 -6.25
CA VAL A 225 17.22 7.62 -5.72
C VAL A 225 17.19 9.00 -6.35
N TYR A 226 16.11 9.28 -7.08
CA TYR A 226 15.83 10.56 -7.69
C TYR A 226 14.85 11.36 -6.83
N ARG A 227 15.16 12.61 -6.55
CA ARG A 227 14.19 13.58 -6.06
C ARG A 227 13.55 14.30 -7.24
N VAL A 228 12.23 14.43 -7.18
CA VAL A 228 11.44 15.14 -8.19
C VAL A 228 10.55 16.17 -7.50
N ASP A 229 10.53 17.39 -8.03
CA ASP A 229 9.51 18.37 -7.66
C ASP A 229 8.33 18.25 -8.64
N PRO A 230 7.20 17.64 -8.25
CA PRO A 230 6.05 17.51 -9.14
C PRO A 230 5.28 18.82 -9.32
N THR A 231 5.71 19.91 -8.68
CA THR A 231 5.14 21.25 -8.80
C THR A 231 5.95 22.18 -9.69
N ASP A 232 7.13 21.75 -10.16
CA ASP A 232 7.91 22.47 -11.16
C ASP A 232 7.08 22.60 -12.46
N PRO A 233 6.73 23.82 -12.90
CA PRO A 233 5.95 24.02 -14.12
C PRO A 233 6.65 23.48 -15.38
N ASN A 234 7.97 23.30 -15.34
CA ASN A 234 8.74 22.79 -16.48
C ASN A 234 8.91 21.26 -16.44
N ASN A 235 8.48 20.59 -15.36
CA ASN A 235 8.68 19.16 -15.13
C ASN A 235 10.13 18.68 -15.34
N SER A 236 11.10 19.55 -15.10
CA SER A 236 12.51 19.31 -15.43
C SER A 236 13.37 19.05 -14.20
N ASP A 237 12.86 19.39 -13.02
CA ASP A 237 13.56 19.27 -11.75
C ASP A 237 13.61 17.81 -11.25
N ILE A 238 14.58 17.06 -11.80
CA ILE A 238 14.97 15.71 -11.37
C ILE A 238 16.41 15.75 -10.86
N GLU A 239 16.59 15.54 -9.56
CA GLU A 239 17.88 15.55 -8.88
C GLU A 239 18.24 14.13 -8.43
N THR A 240 19.48 13.68 -8.66
CA THR A 240 19.95 12.43 -8.04
C THR A 240 20.40 12.74 -6.62
N ILE A 241 19.75 12.14 -5.61
CA ILE A 241 20.06 12.38 -4.19
C ILE A 241 20.81 11.23 -3.51
N TRP A 242 20.90 10.09 -4.19
CA TRP A 242 21.75 8.96 -3.79
C TRP A 242 21.99 8.03 -4.97
N THR A 243 23.19 7.48 -5.05
CA THR A 243 23.58 6.43 -5.99
C THR A 243 24.21 5.26 -5.23
N LYS A 244 23.98 4.03 -5.71
CA LYS A 244 24.62 2.83 -5.19
C LYS A 244 26.14 2.99 -5.18
N GLY A 245 26.74 2.81 -4.01
CA GLY A 245 28.16 3.02 -3.77
C GLY A 245 28.47 4.33 -3.02
N ASP A 246 27.52 5.26 -2.93
CA ASP A 246 27.63 6.40 -2.02
C ASP A 246 27.71 5.91 -0.57
N THR A 247 28.49 6.62 0.26
CA THR A 247 28.62 6.30 1.68
C THR A 247 27.26 6.28 2.35
N VAL A 248 26.92 5.17 2.99
CA VAL A 248 25.72 5.07 3.82
C VAL A 248 25.97 5.81 5.13
N THR A 249 25.50 7.06 5.21
CA THR A 249 25.52 7.89 6.42
C THR A 249 24.10 8.11 6.96
N GLY A 250 23.94 8.29 8.26
CA GLY A 250 22.65 8.51 8.92
C GLY A 250 22.16 7.32 9.75
N ASP A 251 21.01 7.47 10.40
CA ASP A 251 20.44 6.46 11.29
C ASP A 251 20.02 5.20 10.53
N PRO A 252 20.08 4.01 11.16
CA PRO A 252 19.57 2.79 10.57
C PRO A 252 18.04 2.85 10.41
N PRO A 253 17.45 1.97 9.57
CA PRO A 253 16.01 1.81 9.50
C PRO A 253 15.42 1.53 10.89
N GLN A 254 14.25 2.12 11.14
CA GLN A 254 13.69 2.25 12.48
C GLN A 254 12.67 1.16 12.81
N CYS A 255 12.44 0.18 11.93
CA CYS A 255 11.59 -0.98 12.22
C CYS A 255 12.39 -2.27 12.24
N LYS A 256 12.17 -3.05 13.30
CA LYS A 256 12.73 -4.38 13.51
C LYS A 256 11.96 -5.42 12.68
N PRO A 257 12.55 -6.61 12.42
CA PRO A 257 11.86 -7.68 11.67
C PRO A 257 10.52 -8.12 12.27
N ASP A 258 10.38 -8.03 13.60
CA ASP A 258 9.13 -8.32 14.32
C ASP A 258 8.05 -7.23 14.17
N GLY A 259 8.34 -6.15 13.43
CA GLY A 259 7.41 -5.06 13.14
C GLY A 259 7.36 -3.97 14.22
N THR A 260 8.15 -4.08 15.27
CA THR A 260 8.27 -3.06 16.31
C THR A 260 9.25 -1.94 15.89
N PRO A 261 9.05 -0.70 16.37
CA PRO A 261 10.07 0.34 16.23
C PRO A 261 11.37 -0.03 16.97
N VAL A 262 12.50 0.56 16.55
CA VAL A 262 13.79 0.46 17.25
C VAL A 262 13.69 1.04 18.65
#